data_AF-A0A9E4KK11-F1
#
_entry.id   AF-A0A9E4KK11-F1
#
_cell.length_a   1.000
_cell.length_b   1.000
_cell.length_c   1.000
_cell.angle_alpha   90.00
_cell.angle_beta   90.00
_cell.angle_gamma   90.00
#
_symmetry.space_group_name_H-M   'P 1'
#
loop_
_entity.id
_entity.type
_entity.pdbx_description
1 polymer ?
#
loop_
_entity_poly.entity_id
_entity_poly.type
_entity_poly.pdbx_seq_one_letter_code
_entity_poly.pdbx_strand_id
1 'polypeptide(L)'
;MAVDAVNGAIRATDEITGEATGFVRDAVIGVVESTGRVARVGRPVVKDVVSAAVRSSTEMGGSMPEVSQRAVEGAILGAASVGVHPEDISAQASAGVVEAVRELGGEFQDVVAPAIHGVVIGVVATSGDMFQSTRDTASSLLTSGAQSGEDPTWVARTIVREVIRASRTYGVTSTDAVMGSAQGCVEAAYKLGTETGDAVRIEIMAVIDAPISRLTPTIRDSITDALSELSDEMRDRPHSWRGVAMWRAVKTLLSLNGLDTGAALAYYMLLALFPLVALVIVGLSSFIEASVIRSTVAEVVVFYFPSSKDFLEEAIDHLFEARLFASLIAIGAMLFGAQGLFMAANRGVNRVFDCDPRRMIDVTVSTFGIVFLGVLLFLTSVGLTIVLQVSLNVLEDLPTVGVPLDEFLFLVAKVASVLTPFLIAAIVFIVVYRYLPNREVAWSDATFGGIVTVIIFELAKYSFFWFANIASQRSLLYGSVSSVILLLVWSHVAGVTFLYGAALTKEASNLRP
;
A
#
# COMPACT_ATOMS: atom_id res chain seq x y z
N MET A 1 -11.56 2.79 22.47
CA MET A 1 -11.27 3.98 23.32
C MET A 1 -11.89 5.25 22.79
N ALA A 2 -11.45 5.85 21.67
CA ALA A 2 -12.07 7.09 21.16
C ALA A 2 -13.57 6.91 20.82
N VAL A 3 -13.91 5.79 20.17
CA VAL A 3 -15.31 5.38 19.92
C VAL A 3 -16.12 5.26 21.21
N ASP A 4 -15.60 4.57 22.22
CA ASP A 4 -16.29 4.38 23.51
C ASP A 4 -16.48 5.72 24.23
N ALA A 5 -15.50 6.62 24.13
CA ALA A 5 -15.55 7.95 24.72
C ALA A 5 -16.65 8.81 24.07
N VAL A 6 -16.77 8.79 22.73
CA VAL A 6 -17.81 9.59 22.04
C VAL A 6 -19.21 9.02 22.32
N ASN A 7 -19.36 7.69 22.33
CA ASN A 7 -20.62 7.04 22.67
C ASN A 7 -21.04 7.35 24.12
N GLY A 8 -20.07 7.29 25.05
CA GLY A 8 -20.30 7.64 26.46
C GLY A 8 -20.69 9.10 26.65
N ALA A 9 -20.01 10.02 25.96
CA ALA A 9 -20.31 11.46 26.03
C ALA A 9 -21.72 11.77 25.50
N ILE A 10 -22.10 11.19 24.37
CA ILE A 10 -23.43 11.39 23.78
C ILE A 10 -24.53 10.80 24.69
N ARG A 11 -24.34 9.57 25.19
CA ARG A 11 -25.29 8.94 26.14
C ARG A 11 -25.49 9.76 27.41
N ALA A 12 -24.40 10.17 28.05
CA ALA A 12 -24.46 10.96 29.27
C ALA A 12 -25.19 12.30 29.04
N THR A 13 -25.03 12.89 27.86
CA THR A 13 -25.68 14.17 27.54
C THR A 13 -27.16 14.00 27.24
N ASP A 14 -27.54 12.93 26.54
CA ASP A 14 -28.94 12.59 26.29
C ASP A 14 -29.69 12.31 27.60
N GLU A 15 -29.07 11.57 28.54
CA GLU A 15 -29.62 11.32 29.89
C GLU A 15 -29.87 12.62 30.69
N ILE A 16 -29.07 13.66 30.46
CA ILE A 16 -29.16 14.94 31.19
C ILE A 16 -30.12 15.93 30.51
N THR A 17 -30.10 16.00 29.18
CA THR A 17 -30.74 17.10 28.42
C THR A 17 -31.94 16.66 27.59
N GLY A 18 -32.05 15.38 27.24
CA GLY A 18 -33.03 14.87 26.28
C GLY A 18 -32.84 15.37 24.83
N GLU A 19 -31.70 16.00 24.52
CA GLU A 19 -31.37 16.51 23.18
C GLU A 19 -30.02 15.95 22.69
N ALA A 20 -30.02 14.71 22.18
CA ALA A 20 -28.82 14.08 21.63
C ALA A 20 -28.15 14.89 20.51
N THR A 21 -28.93 15.51 19.61
CA THR A 21 -28.43 16.26 18.43
C THR A 21 -27.64 17.52 18.81
N GLY A 22 -28.02 18.16 19.93
CA GLY A 22 -27.45 19.42 20.43
C GLY A 22 -25.93 19.38 20.56
N PHE A 23 -25.42 18.24 21.03
CA PHE A 23 -24.08 18.12 21.59
C PHE A 23 -23.13 17.24 20.78
N VAL A 24 -23.59 16.66 19.66
CA VAL A 24 -22.77 15.79 18.79
C VAL A 24 -21.47 16.48 18.39
N ARG A 25 -21.57 17.75 17.96
CA ARG A 25 -20.41 18.56 17.57
C ARG A 25 -19.39 18.67 18.70
N ASP A 26 -19.82 19.08 19.88
CA ASP A 26 -18.93 19.34 21.02
C ASP A 26 -18.35 18.04 21.59
N ALA A 27 -19.13 16.96 21.59
CA ALA A 27 -18.67 15.63 21.99
C ALA A 27 -17.56 15.13 21.04
N VAL A 28 -17.76 15.27 19.73
CA VAL A 28 -16.76 14.89 18.73
C VAL A 28 -15.51 15.75 18.87
N ILE A 29 -15.63 17.07 19.03
CA ILE A 29 -14.48 17.97 19.29
C ILE A 29 -13.68 17.47 20.50
N GLY A 30 -14.34 17.25 21.64
CA GLY A 30 -13.67 16.83 22.86
C GLY A 30 -12.95 15.49 22.74
N VAL A 31 -13.54 14.52 22.03
CA VAL A 31 -12.91 13.21 21.79
C VAL A 31 -11.73 13.29 20.83
N VAL A 32 -11.86 14.04 19.73
CA VAL A 32 -10.77 14.21 18.77
C VAL A 32 -9.61 14.98 19.41
N GLU A 33 -9.88 16.04 20.18
CA GLU A 33 -8.87 16.80 20.91
C GLU A 33 -8.14 15.98 21.95
N SER A 34 -8.89 15.25 22.80
CA SER A 34 -8.30 14.42 23.85
C SER A 34 -7.45 13.30 23.24
N THR A 35 -7.90 12.73 22.13
CA THR A 35 -7.11 11.76 21.37
C THR A 35 -5.84 12.41 20.84
N GLY A 36 -5.94 13.60 20.25
CA GLY A 36 -4.81 14.37 19.70
C GLY A 36 -3.74 14.78 20.71
N ARG A 37 -4.14 15.02 21.97
CA ARG A 37 -3.19 15.31 23.06
C ARG A 37 -2.38 14.10 23.49
N VAL A 38 -2.90 12.89 23.29
CA VAL A 38 -2.28 11.62 23.73
C VAL A 38 -1.60 10.89 22.58
N ALA A 39 -2.13 11.02 21.36
CA ALA A 39 -1.65 10.36 20.15
C ALA A 39 -1.94 11.21 18.91
N ARG A 40 -1.22 10.98 17.81
CA ARG A 40 -1.51 11.68 16.55
C ARG A 40 -2.91 11.29 16.06
N VAL A 41 -3.79 12.27 15.83
CA VAL A 41 -5.09 12.03 15.21
C VAL A 41 -4.83 11.60 13.77
N GLY A 42 -5.07 10.31 13.50
CA GLY A 42 -4.98 9.74 12.17
C GLY A 42 -6.33 9.71 11.46
N ARG A 43 -6.27 9.56 10.14
CA ARG A 43 -7.41 9.34 9.24
C ARG A 43 -8.44 8.31 9.77
N PRO A 44 -8.05 7.12 10.28
CA PRO A 44 -9.01 6.14 10.80
C PRO A 44 -9.77 6.63 12.04
N VAL A 45 -9.08 7.35 12.94
CA VAL A 45 -9.67 7.85 14.19
C VAL A 45 -10.82 8.81 13.89
N VAL A 46 -10.62 9.73 12.94
CA VAL A 46 -11.67 10.68 12.52
C VAL A 46 -12.88 9.95 11.99
N LYS A 47 -12.67 9.00 11.07
CA LYS A 47 -13.75 8.20 10.47
C LYS A 47 -14.54 7.44 11.55
N ASP A 48 -13.86 6.74 12.44
CA ASP A 48 -14.47 5.90 13.48
C ASP A 48 -15.24 6.74 14.51
N VAL A 49 -14.70 7.91 14.90
CA VAL A 49 -15.36 8.82 15.84
C VAL A 49 -16.62 9.43 15.22
N VAL A 50 -16.55 9.88 13.96
CA VAL A 50 -17.74 10.41 13.26
C VAL A 50 -18.79 9.32 13.09
N SER A 51 -18.40 8.12 12.65
CA SER A 51 -19.32 6.99 12.48
C SER A 51 -20.03 6.64 13.80
N ALA A 52 -19.27 6.52 14.89
CA ALA A 52 -19.79 6.21 16.21
C ALA A 52 -20.72 7.31 16.76
N ALA A 53 -20.35 8.58 16.57
CA ALA A 53 -21.14 9.72 17.02
C ALA A 53 -22.49 9.78 16.29
N VAL A 54 -22.47 9.57 14.97
CA VAL A 54 -23.68 9.54 14.16
C VAL A 54 -24.59 8.38 14.56
N ARG A 55 -24.03 7.17 14.68
CA ARG A 55 -24.81 5.99 15.08
C ARG A 55 -25.47 6.16 16.44
N SER A 56 -24.68 6.55 17.45
CA SER A 56 -25.18 6.70 18.81
C SER A 56 -26.25 7.78 18.91
N SER A 57 -26.04 8.95 18.29
CA SER A 57 -27.03 10.03 18.37
C SER A 57 -28.32 9.70 17.62
N THR A 58 -28.25 8.98 16.49
CA THR A 58 -29.44 8.58 15.73
C THR A 58 -30.23 7.47 16.44
N GLU A 59 -29.55 6.52 17.10
CA GLU A 59 -30.21 5.51 17.95
C GLU A 59 -30.99 6.14 19.11
N MET A 60 -30.59 7.32 19.58
CA MET A 60 -31.27 8.11 20.61
C MET A 60 -32.38 9.03 20.05
N GLY A 61 -32.74 8.90 18.78
CA GLY A 61 -33.80 9.69 18.14
C GLY A 61 -33.33 11.03 17.56
N GLY A 62 -32.01 11.25 17.46
CA GLY A 62 -31.46 12.39 16.74
C GLY A 62 -31.74 12.35 15.23
N SER A 63 -31.90 13.53 14.63
CA SER A 63 -32.13 13.66 13.19
C SER A 63 -30.85 13.32 12.42
N MET A 64 -30.86 12.22 11.66
CA MET A 64 -29.67 11.71 10.94
C MET A 64 -28.96 12.79 10.10
N PRO A 65 -29.67 13.64 9.32
CA PRO A 65 -29.01 14.73 8.59
C PRO A 65 -28.32 15.75 9.51
N GLU A 66 -28.98 16.19 10.58
CA GLU A 66 -28.43 17.21 11.48
C GLU A 66 -27.24 16.68 12.28
N VAL A 67 -27.35 15.45 12.78
CA VAL A 67 -26.28 14.73 13.48
C VAL A 67 -25.06 14.56 12.57
N SER A 68 -25.27 14.16 11.31
CA SER A 68 -24.20 13.94 10.34
C SER A 68 -23.40 15.21 10.08
N GLN A 69 -24.09 16.34 9.85
CA GLN A 69 -23.44 17.63 9.63
C GLN A 69 -22.60 18.03 10.85
N ARG A 70 -23.19 17.96 12.05
CA ARG A 70 -22.54 18.35 13.31
C ARG A 70 -21.34 17.47 13.65
N ALA A 71 -21.41 16.17 13.38
CA ALA A 71 -20.32 15.24 13.60
C ALA A 71 -19.12 15.54 12.70
N VAL A 72 -19.35 15.79 11.41
CA VAL A 72 -18.28 16.16 10.46
C VAL A 72 -17.64 17.49 10.83
N GLU A 73 -18.45 18.51 11.12
CA GLU A 73 -17.96 19.82 11.55
C GLU A 73 -17.10 19.69 12.82
N GLY A 74 -17.61 18.99 13.84
CA GLY A 74 -16.90 18.79 15.10
C GLY A 74 -15.58 18.03 14.93
N ALA A 75 -15.53 17.06 14.02
CA ALA A 75 -14.32 16.29 13.77
C ALA A 75 -13.22 17.15 13.13
N ILE A 76 -13.60 18.03 12.19
CA ILE A 76 -12.65 18.95 11.55
C ILE A 76 -12.13 19.98 12.55
N LEU A 77 -13.03 20.58 13.34
CA LEU A 77 -12.67 21.55 14.37
C LEU A 77 -11.74 20.94 15.43
N GLY A 78 -12.07 19.75 15.95
CA GLY A 78 -11.28 19.08 16.97
C GLY A 78 -9.92 18.59 16.47
N ALA A 79 -9.81 18.25 15.18
CA ALA A 79 -8.52 17.88 14.59
C ALA A 79 -7.64 19.11 14.31
N ALA A 80 -8.24 20.22 13.86
CA ALA A 80 -7.53 21.47 13.65
C ALA A 80 -6.95 22.05 14.94
N SER A 81 -7.65 21.92 16.07
CA SER A 81 -7.14 22.40 17.37
C SER A 81 -5.94 21.60 17.90
N VAL A 82 -5.67 20.41 17.35
CA VAL A 82 -4.47 19.60 17.64
C VAL A 82 -3.43 19.63 16.50
N GLY A 83 -3.55 20.58 15.58
CA GLY A 83 -2.57 20.84 14.53
C GLY A 83 -2.67 19.94 13.30
N VAL A 84 -3.81 19.27 13.08
CA VAL A 84 -4.08 18.52 11.83
C VAL A 84 -4.76 19.45 10.83
N HIS A 85 -4.27 19.44 9.59
CA HIS A 85 -4.85 20.26 8.53
C HIS A 85 -6.23 19.71 8.09
N PRO A 86 -7.26 20.54 7.91
CA PRO A 86 -8.60 20.11 7.52
C PRO A 86 -8.65 19.26 6.24
N GLU A 87 -7.79 19.57 5.26
CA GLU A 87 -7.68 18.83 3.99
C GLU A 87 -7.23 17.37 4.19
N ASP A 88 -6.47 17.06 5.24
CA ASP A 88 -5.97 15.71 5.50
C ASP A 88 -7.04 14.75 6.03
N ILE A 89 -8.19 15.29 6.47
CA ILE A 89 -9.23 14.55 7.22
C ILE A 89 -10.66 14.75 6.70
N SER A 90 -10.92 15.73 5.85
CA SER A 90 -12.28 16.06 5.36
C SER A 90 -12.96 14.88 4.65
N ALA A 91 -12.20 14.12 3.86
CA ALA A 91 -12.70 12.90 3.25
C ALA A 91 -13.08 11.85 4.30
N GLN A 92 -12.25 11.64 5.33
CA GLN A 92 -12.49 10.64 6.36
C GLN A 92 -13.68 10.98 7.26
N ALA A 93 -13.86 12.26 7.58
CA ALA A 93 -15.04 12.72 8.30
C ALA A 93 -16.32 12.40 7.50
N SER A 94 -16.35 12.73 6.20
CA SER A 94 -17.50 12.40 5.33
C SER A 94 -17.70 10.88 5.16
N ALA A 95 -16.62 10.10 5.07
CA ALA A 95 -16.68 8.64 4.97
C ALA A 95 -17.23 7.98 6.24
N GLY A 96 -16.97 8.56 7.42
CA GLY A 96 -17.53 8.10 8.69
C GLY A 96 -19.05 8.22 8.73
N VAL A 97 -19.60 9.30 8.17
CA VAL A 97 -21.05 9.46 8.04
C VAL A 97 -21.65 8.38 7.13
N VAL A 98 -21.05 8.15 5.97
CA VAL A 98 -21.53 7.14 5.02
C VAL A 98 -21.49 5.74 5.63
N GLU A 99 -20.45 5.44 6.40
CA GLU A 99 -20.36 4.18 7.14
C GLU A 99 -21.49 4.02 8.17
N ALA A 100 -21.76 5.06 8.97
CA ALA A 100 -22.85 5.03 9.94
C ALA A 100 -24.24 4.85 9.29
N VAL A 101 -24.50 5.52 8.15
CA VAL A 101 -25.75 5.33 7.40
C VAL A 101 -25.92 3.89 6.96
N ARG A 102 -24.85 3.31 6.40
CA ARG A 102 -24.88 1.93 5.91
C ARG A 102 -25.14 0.94 7.04
N GLU A 103 -24.58 1.17 8.22
CA GLU A 103 -24.81 0.32 9.41
C GLU A 103 -26.24 0.48 9.97
N LEU A 104 -26.79 1.69 9.92
CA LEU A 104 -28.15 1.97 10.38
C LEU A 104 -29.23 1.57 9.35
N GLY A 105 -28.84 1.19 8.14
CA GLY A 105 -29.77 0.89 7.04
C GLY A 105 -30.49 2.12 6.48
N GLY A 106 -29.88 3.31 6.61
CA GLY A 106 -30.41 4.56 6.05
C GLY A 106 -30.10 4.72 4.55
N GLU A 107 -30.71 5.73 3.93
CA GLU A 107 -30.46 6.05 2.52
C GLU A 107 -29.22 6.94 2.37
N PHE A 108 -28.35 6.61 1.40
CA PHE A 108 -27.15 7.40 1.11
C PHE A 108 -27.50 8.86 0.79
N GLN A 109 -28.67 9.09 0.18
CA GLN A 109 -29.14 10.40 -0.26
C GLN A 109 -29.34 11.39 0.88
N ASP A 110 -29.68 10.90 2.08
CA ASP A 110 -29.97 11.74 3.25
C ASP A 110 -28.71 12.39 3.85
N VAL A 111 -27.51 11.91 3.50
CA VAL A 111 -26.27 12.34 4.15
C VAL A 111 -25.28 13.06 3.26
N VAL A 112 -25.45 13.04 1.93
CA VAL A 112 -24.56 13.75 1.00
C VAL A 112 -24.52 15.24 1.31
N ALA A 113 -25.70 15.86 1.43
CA ALA A 113 -25.83 17.28 1.77
C ALA A 113 -25.22 17.58 3.15
N PRO A 114 -25.65 16.93 4.25
CA PRO A 114 -25.07 17.13 5.58
C PRO A 114 -23.55 17.00 5.65
N ALA A 115 -22.97 15.98 5.00
CA ALA A 115 -21.52 15.77 5.00
C ALA A 115 -20.79 16.94 4.34
N ILE A 116 -21.30 17.43 3.20
CA ILE A 116 -20.72 18.59 2.50
C ILE A 116 -20.81 19.85 3.34
N HIS A 117 -21.98 20.13 3.92
CA HIS A 117 -22.16 21.32 4.75
C HIS A 117 -21.23 21.25 5.97
N GLY A 118 -21.12 20.09 6.63
CA GLY A 118 -20.21 19.89 7.75
C GLY A 118 -18.74 20.16 7.38
N VAL A 119 -18.29 19.69 6.20
CA VAL A 119 -16.93 19.96 5.70
C VAL A 119 -16.74 21.45 5.43
N VAL A 120 -17.64 22.09 4.68
CA VAL A 120 -17.51 23.51 4.32
C VAL A 120 -17.47 24.37 5.58
N ILE A 121 -18.35 24.14 6.56
CA ILE A 121 -18.38 24.89 7.81
C ILE A 121 -17.08 24.68 8.60
N GLY A 122 -16.65 23.43 8.74
CA GLY A 122 -15.44 23.09 9.50
C GLY A 122 -14.17 23.71 8.92
N VAL A 123 -14.02 23.66 7.59
CA VAL A 123 -12.85 24.21 6.88
C VAL A 123 -12.84 25.74 6.93
N VAL A 124 -14.01 26.39 6.78
CA VAL A 124 -14.14 27.84 6.91
C VAL A 124 -13.75 28.31 8.31
N ALA A 125 -14.23 27.62 9.34
CA ALA A 125 -13.94 27.96 10.73
C ALA A 125 -12.45 27.78 11.09
N THR A 126 -11.71 26.96 10.34
CA THR A 126 -10.30 26.64 10.59
C THR A 126 -9.34 27.30 9.61
N SER A 127 -9.85 28.00 8.60
CA SER A 127 -9.05 28.58 7.49
C SER A 127 -8.20 27.53 6.74
N GLY A 128 -8.73 26.31 6.58
CA GLY A 128 -8.06 25.25 5.82
C GLY A 128 -8.12 25.42 4.29
N ASP A 129 -7.44 24.55 3.55
CA ASP A 129 -7.49 24.56 2.09
C ASP A 129 -8.86 24.07 1.61
N MET A 130 -9.70 25.01 1.17
CA MET A 130 -11.06 24.74 0.74
C MET A 130 -11.10 23.89 -0.53
N PHE A 131 -10.18 24.12 -1.46
CA PHE A 131 -10.11 23.39 -2.72
C PHE A 131 -9.77 21.92 -2.48
N GLN A 132 -8.71 21.64 -1.69
CA GLN A 132 -8.31 20.27 -1.39
C GLN A 132 -9.39 19.54 -0.58
N SER A 133 -9.95 20.21 0.44
CA SER A 133 -10.97 19.62 1.30
C SER A 133 -12.24 19.24 0.52
N THR A 134 -12.76 20.11 -0.35
CA THR A 134 -13.94 19.76 -1.15
C THR A 134 -13.63 18.74 -2.23
N ARG A 135 -12.43 18.74 -2.80
CA ARG A 135 -11.98 17.75 -3.79
C ARG A 135 -11.96 16.34 -3.21
N ASP A 136 -11.30 16.17 -2.08
CA ASP A 136 -11.13 14.86 -1.44
C ASP A 136 -12.46 14.35 -0.88
N THR A 137 -13.29 15.23 -0.30
CA THR A 137 -14.66 14.89 0.13
C THR A 137 -15.54 14.49 -1.05
N ALA A 138 -15.52 15.24 -2.16
CA ALA A 138 -16.31 14.93 -3.35
C ALA A 138 -15.90 13.58 -3.97
N SER A 139 -14.59 13.34 -4.10
CA SER A 139 -14.06 12.06 -4.58
C SER A 139 -14.46 10.89 -3.68
N SER A 140 -14.41 11.08 -2.36
CA SER A 140 -14.81 10.05 -1.38
C SER A 140 -16.30 9.74 -1.48
N LEU A 141 -17.17 10.77 -1.45
CA LEU A 141 -18.62 10.60 -1.53
C LEU A 141 -19.06 9.97 -2.86
N LEU A 142 -18.46 10.37 -3.99
CA LEU A 142 -18.80 9.77 -5.28
C LEU A 142 -18.43 8.28 -5.32
N THR A 143 -17.25 7.94 -4.83
CA THR A 143 -16.78 6.54 -4.77
C THR A 143 -17.69 5.71 -3.85
N SER A 144 -18.06 6.24 -2.68
CA SER A 144 -18.96 5.56 -1.75
C SER A 144 -20.39 5.43 -2.28
N GLY A 145 -20.89 6.44 -3.00
CA GLY A 145 -22.20 6.37 -3.67
C GLY A 145 -22.23 5.29 -4.74
N ALA A 146 -21.19 5.23 -5.59
CA ALA A 146 -21.07 4.18 -6.61
C ALA A 146 -21.00 2.78 -5.99
N GLN A 147 -20.30 2.60 -4.87
CA GLN A 147 -20.26 1.33 -4.12
C GLN A 147 -21.63 0.96 -3.52
N SER A 148 -22.46 1.95 -3.23
CA SER A 148 -23.82 1.77 -2.70
C SER A 148 -24.86 1.56 -3.80
N GLY A 149 -24.45 1.54 -5.08
CA GLY A 149 -25.33 1.35 -6.23
C GLY A 149 -26.03 2.62 -6.72
N GLU A 150 -25.64 3.80 -6.23
CA GLU A 150 -26.18 5.08 -6.67
C GLU A 150 -25.61 5.49 -8.04
N ASP A 151 -26.40 6.23 -8.82
CA ASP A 151 -25.97 6.79 -10.10
C ASP A 151 -24.88 7.87 -9.88
N PRO A 152 -23.63 7.67 -10.37
CA PRO A 152 -22.54 8.63 -10.18
C PRO A 152 -22.87 10.03 -10.70
N THR A 153 -23.70 10.16 -11.73
CA THR A 153 -24.10 11.46 -12.28
C THR A 153 -25.00 12.21 -11.30
N TRP A 154 -25.97 11.53 -10.68
CA TRP A 154 -26.82 12.10 -9.63
C TRP A 154 -25.99 12.50 -8.40
N VAL A 155 -25.06 11.65 -7.96
CA VAL A 155 -24.21 11.93 -6.80
C VAL A 155 -23.36 13.17 -7.08
N ALA A 156 -22.66 13.22 -8.21
CA ALA A 156 -21.83 14.35 -8.60
C ALA A 156 -22.63 15.66 -8.69
N ARG A 157 -23.81 15.62 -9.31
CA ARG A 157 -24.73 16.75 -9.43
C ARG A 157 -25.13 17.29 -8.06
N THR A 158 -25.46 16.39 -7.14
CA THR A 158 -25.88 16.73 -5.78
C THR A 158 -24.73 17.34 -5.00
N ILE A 159 -23.53 16.76 -5.11
CA ILE A 159 -22.33 17.27 -4.43
C ILE A 159 -22.05 18.71 -4.84
N VAL A 160 -21.89 18.98 -6.14
CA VAL A 160 -21.55 20.32 -6.64
C VAL A 160 -22.64 21.34 -6.29
N ARG A 161 -23.91 20.95 -6.38
CA ARG A 161 -25.04 21.82 -6.00
C ARG A 161 -25.01 22.20 -4.52
N GLU A 162 -24.74 21.24 -3.64
CA GLU A 162 -24.68 21.49 -2.20
C GLU A 162 -23.44 22.27 -1.80
N VAL A 163 -22.31 22.08 -2.47
CA VAL A 163 -21.12 22.93 -2.27
C VAL A 163 -21.41 24.39 -2.66
N ILE A 164 -22.11 24.63 -3.78
CA ILE A 164 -22.54 25.99 -4.17
C ILE A 164 -23.46 26.59 -3.10
N ARG A 165 -24.42 25.81 -2.58
CA ARG A 165 -25.34 26.26 -1.53
C ARG A 165 -24.59 26.58 -0.24
N ALA A 166 -23.78 25.67 0.26
CA ALA A 166 -22.99 25.84 1.47
C ALA A 166 -22.04 27.06 1.36
N SER A 167 -21.32 27.19 0.25
CA SER A 167 -20.39 28.32 0.03
C SER A 167 -21.10 29.67 0.13
N ARG A 168 -22.35 29.77 -0.33
CA ARG A 168 -23.16 30.99 -0.19
C ARG A 168 -23.64 31.21 1.24
N THR A 169 -24.11 30.16 1.89
CA THR A 169 -24.60 30.24 3.27
C THR A 169 -23.50 30.70 4.21
N TYR A 170 -22.26 30.27 3.98
CA TYR A 170 -21.11 30.52 4.85
C TYR A 170 -20.13 31.58 4.32
N GLY A 171 -20.43 32.24 3.20
CA GLY A 171 -19.66 33.39 2.69
C GLY A 171 -18.26 33.06 2.17
N VAL A 172 -18.05 31.85 1.64
CA VAL A 172 -16.75 31.35 1.15
C VAL A 172 -16.52 31.72 -0.31
N THR A 173 -15.25 31.85 -0.72
CA THR A 173 -14.87 31.99 -2.13
C THR A 173 -15.45 30.82 -2.94
N SER A 174 -16.48 31.08 -3.74
CA SER A 174 -17.19 30.01 -4.46
C SER A 174 -16.31 29.31 -5.49
N THR A 175 -15.21 29.92 -5.93
CA THR A 175 -14.31 29.34 -6.93
C THR A 175 -13.62 28.08 -6.40
N ASP A 176 -12.89 28.17 -5.29
CA ASP A 176 -12.05 27.07 -4.80
C ASP A 176 -12.88 25.87 -4.35
N ALA A 177 -13.96 26.13 -3.59
CA ALA A 177 -14.87 25.09 -3.13
C ALA A 177 -15.53 24.34 -4.29
N VAL A 178 -16.09 25.09 -5.26
CA VAL A 178 -16.80 24.50 -6.41
C VAL A 178 -15.82 23.80 -7.35
N MET A 179 -14.68 24.43 -7.66
CA MET A 179 -13.63 23.83 -8.49
C MET A 179 -13.14 22.52 -7.89
N GLY A 180 -12.79 22.51 -6.60
CA GLY A 180 -12.33 21.32 -5.90
C GLY A 180 -13.36 20.20 -5.98
N SER A 181 -14.63 20.51 -5.65
CA SER A 181 -15.71 19.51 -5.71
C SER A 181 -15.96 18.96 -7.12
N ALA A 182 -15.90 19.81 -8.14
CA ALA A 182 -16.10 19.42 -9.53
C ALA A 182 -14.97 18.51 -10.02
N GLN A 183 -13.71 18.89 -9.77
CA GLN A 183 -12.55 18.07 -10.13
C GLN A 183 -12.54 16.73 -9.38
N GLY A 184 -12.86 16.74 -8.08
CA GLY A 184 -12.92 15.52 -7.27
C GLY A 184 -13.97 14.53 -7.80
N CYS A 185 -15.15 15.02 -8.19
CA CYS A 185 -16.17 14.19 -8.82
C CYS A 185 -15.72 13.65 -10.18
N VAL A 186 -15.18 14.49 -11.07
CA VAL A 186 -14.74 14.05 -12.40
C VAL A 186 -13.61 13.02 -12.31
N GLU A 187 -12.60 13.27 -11.46
CA GLU A 187 -11.49 12.33 -11.26
C GLU A 187 -11.97 10.99 -10.71
N ALA A 188 -12.87 11.00 -9.72
CA ALA A 188 -13.45 9.78 -9.17
C ALA A 188 -14.31 9.03 -10.21
N ALA A 189 -15.06 9.75 -11.04
CA ALA A 189 -15.88 9.15 -12.08
C ALA A 189 -15.06 8.50 -13.20
N TYR A 190 -13.95 9.13 -13.63
CA TYR A 190 -13.03 8.52 -14.59
C TYR A 190 -12.36 7.24 -14.08
N LYS A 191 -12.19 7.09 -12.75
CA LYS A 191 -11.74 5.83 -12.14
C LYS A 191 -12.79 4.72 -12.16
N LEU A 192 -14.08 5.07 -12.33
CA LEU A 192 -15.17 4.09 -12.50
C LEU A 192 -15.32 3.68 -13.97
N GLY A 193 -14.95 4.55 -14.90
CA GLY A 193 -14.91 4.29 -16.34
C GLY A 193 -14.97 5.58 -17.14
N THR A 194 -14.45 5.55 -18.37
CA THR A 194 -14.40 6.73 -19.25
C THR A 194 -15.79 7.27 -19.60
N GLU A 195 -16.75 6.38 -19.89
CA GLU A 195 -18.13 6.79 -20.17
C GLU A 195 -18.80 7.46 -18.95
N THR A 196 -18.53 6.93 -17.75
CA THR A 196 -19.01 7.52 -16.49
C THR A 196 -18.36 8.88 -16.22
N GLY A 197 -17.05 9.01 -16.46
CA GLY A 197 -16.32 10.28 -16.37
C GLY A 197 -16.89 11.36 -17.28
N ASP A 198 -17.13 11.01 -18.56
CA ASP A 198 -17.75 11.91 -19.54
C ASP A 198 -19.17 12.33 -19.11
N ALA A 199 -20.00 11.38 -18.67
CA ALA A 199 -21.37 11.65 -18.24
C ALA A 199 -21.41 12.56 -16.99
N VAL A 200 -20.55 12.30 -16.00
CA VAL A 200 -20.43 13.13 -14.79
C VAL A 200 -19.96 14.54 -15.12
N ARG A 201 -18.99 14.69 -16.02
CA ARG A 201 -18.54 16.00 -16.48
C ARG A 201 -19.67 16.81 -17.11
N ILE A 202 -20.45 16.20 -18.01
CA ILE A 202 -21.59 16.87 -18.65
C ILE A 202 -22.61 17.34 -17.60
N GLU A 203 -22.92 16.49 -16.62
CA GLU A 203 -23.90 16.83 -15.58
C GLU A 203 -23.40 17.95 -14.65
N ILE A 204 -22.11 17.94 -14.29
CA ILE A 204 -21.49 19.01 -13.50
C ILE A 204 -21.52 20.35 -14.27
N MET A 205 -21.19 20.31 -15.56
CA MET A 205 -21.26 21.49 -16.43
C MET A 205 -22.68 22.06 -16.47
N ALA A 206 -23.70 21.20 -16.57
CA ALA A 206 -25.10 21.62 -16.51
C ALA A 206 -25.46 22.32 -15.17
N VAL A 207 -24.87 21.89 -14.05
CA VAL A 207 -25.06 22.56 -12.74
C VAL A 207 -24.36 23.92 -12.69
N ILE A 208 -23.15 24.01 -13.24
CA ILE A 208 -22.36 25.26 -13.28
C ILE A 208 -23.03 26.30 -14.17
N ASP A 209 -23.58 25.90 -15.32
CA ASP A 209 -24.27 26.77 -16.26
C ASP A 209 -25.67 27.19 -15.81
N ALA A 210 -26.29 26.41 -14.92
CA ALA A 210 -27.64 26.67 -14.44
C ALA A 210 -27.74 28.05 -13.74
N PRO A 211 -28.85 28.79 -13.90
CA PRO A 211 -29.06 30.09 -13.25
C PRO A 211 -28.92 30.04 -11.71
N ILE A 212 -29.15 28.86 -11.12
CA ILE A 212 -29.00 28.64 -9.69
C ILE A 212 -27.56 28.78 -9.21
N SER A 213 -26.54 28.65 -10.08
CA SER A 213 -25.12 28.74 -9.74
C SER A 213 -24.64 30.17 -9.46
N ARG A 214 -25.29 31.20 -10.04
CA ARG A 214 -24.94 32.64 -9.95
C ARG A 214 -23.43 32.93 -9.96
N LEU A 215 -22.64 32.06 -10.59
CA LEU A 215 -21.19 32.24 -10.74
C LEU A 215 -20.95 33.35 -11.76
N THR A 216 -19.91 34.15 -11.54
CA THR A 216 -19.49 35.13 -12.55
C THR A 216 -19.00 34.40 -13.81
N PRO A 217 -19.13 35.00 -15.02
CA PRO A 217 -18.65 34.38 -16.25
C PRO A 217 -17.20 33.92 -16.15
N THR A 218 -16.32 34.74 -15.56
CA THR A 218 -14.90 34.42 -15.36
C THR A 218 -14.67 33.13 -14.54
N ILE A 219 -15.46 32.92 -13.47
CA ILE A 219 -15.34 31.72 -12.64
C ILE A 219 -15.85 30.50 -13.40
N ARG A 220 -16.97 30.64 -14.10
CA ARG A 220 -17.55 29.59 -14.95
C ARG A 220 -16.55 29.14 -16.01
N ASP A 221 -15.95 30.08 -16.74
CA ASP A 221 -15.00 29.78 -17.80
C ASP A 221 -13.76 29.08 -17.23
N SER A 222 -13.23 29.56 -16.09
CA SER A 222 -12.11 28.89 -15.42
C SER A 222 -12.42 27.45 -15.00
N ILE A 223 -13.62 27.17 -14.48
CA ILE A 223 -14.02 25.79 -14.14
C ILE A 223 -14.20 24.96 -15.40
N THR A 224 -14.78 25.54 -16.45
CA THR A 224 -14.98 24.88 -17.75
C THR A 224 -13.65 24.44 -18.35
N ASP A 225 -12.68 25.35 -18.40
CA ASP A 225 -11.35 25.11 -18.93
C ASP A 225 -10.64 24.02 -18.11
N ALA A 226 -10.64 24.14 -16.78
CA ALA A 226 -10.01 23.16 -15.89
C ALA A 226 -10.65 21.76 -16.02
N LEU A 227 -11.97 21.67 -16.16
CA LEU A 227 -12.65 20.39 -16.36
C LEU A 227 -12.43 19.83 -17.76
N SER A 228 -12.26 20.66 -18.79
CA SER A 228 -11.88 20.20 -20.13
C SER A 228 -10.45 19.67 -20.16
N GLU A 229 -9.49 20.38 -19.58
CA GLU A 229 -8.09 19.95 -19.50
C GLU A 229 -7.97 18.65 -18.70
N LEU A 230 -8.67 18.54 -17.57
CA LEU A 230 -8.74 17.30 -16.80
C LEU A 230 -9.38 16.16 -17.60
N SER A 231 -10.46 16.43 -18.33
CA SER A 231 -11.12 15.44 -19.18
C SER A 231 -10.20 14.93 -20.29
N ASP A 232 -9.48 15.83 -20.94
CA ASP A 232 -8.54 15.50 -22.00
C ASP A 232 -7.35 14.73 -21.42
N GLU A 233 -6.80 15.13 -20.28
CA GLU A 233 -5.75 14.38 -19.58
C GLU A 233 -6.21 12.95 -19.21
N MET A 234 -7.45 12.81 -18.72
CA MET A 234 -8.01 11.51 -18.35
C MET A 234 -8.34 10.64 -19.57
N ARG A 235 -8.77 11.23 -20.69
CA ARG A 235 -9.12 10.53 -21.94
C ARG A 235 -7.88 10.19 -22.78
N ASP A 236 -6.87 11.03 -22.78
CA ASP A 236 -5.56 10.81 -23.42
C ASP A 236 -4.61 9.96 -22.57
N ARG A 237 -5.11 9.34 -21.48
CA ARG A 237 -4.37 8.29 -20.77
C ARG A 237 -3.97 7.23 -21.79
N PRO A 238 -2.65 7.04 -22.04
CA PRO A 238 -2.21 6.28 -23.18
C PRO A 238 -2.71 4.84 -23.07
N HIS A 239 -3.30 4.32 -24.15
CA HIS A 239 -3.69 2.90 -24.25
C HIS A 239 -2.53 1.93 -23.91
N SER A 240 -1.29 2.40 -23.97
CA SER A 240 -0.08 1.73 -23.47
C SER A 240 0.28 2.08 -22.01
N TRP A 241 -0.72 2.18 -21.12
CA TRP A 241 -0.55 2.52 -19.69
C TRP A 241 0.55 1.70 -19.00
N ARG A 242 0.75 0.44 -19.44
CA ARG A 242 1.81 -0.46 -18.94
C ARG A 242 3.22 0.11 -19.18
N GLY A 243 3.50 0.62 -20.38
CA GLY A 243 4.81 1.18 -20.72
C GLY A 243 5.09 2.49 -19.99
N VAL A 244 4.06 3.32 -19.86
CA VAL A 244 4.14 4.57 -19.10
C VAL A 244 4.31 4.30 -17.61
N ALA A 245 3.61 3.31 -17.06
CA ALA A 245 3.78 2.88 -15.67
C ALA A 245 5.21 2.39 -15.40
N MET A 246 5.80 1.62 -16.32
CA MET A 246 7.19 1.17 -16.20
C MET A 246 8.18 2.36 -16.20
N TRP A 247 8.02 3.30 -17.13
CA TRP A 247 8.89 4.48 -17.17
C TRP A 247 8.72 5.40 -15.95
N ARG A 248 7.48 5.64 -15.51
CA ARG A 248 7.20 6.41 -14.30
C ARG A 248 7.74 5.71 -13.06
N ALA A 249 7.65 4.38 -12.98
CA ALA A 249 8.21 3.63 -11.86
C ALA A 249 9.73 3.83 -11.72
N VAL A 250 10.47 3.87 -12.84
CA VAL A 250 11.91 4.23 -12.81
C VAL A 250 12.11 5.63 -12.27
N LYS A 251 11.36 6.62 -12.76
CA LYS A 251 11.46 8.01 -12.30
C LYS A 251 11.13 8.15 -10.81
N THR A 252 10.06 7.52 -10.35
CA THR A 252 9.63 7.51 -8.94
C THR A 252 10.67 6.85 -8.05
N LEU A 253 11.30 5.76 -8.51
CA LEU A 253 12.38 5.11 -7.77
C LEU A 253 13.60 6.04 -7.63
N LEU A 254 13.99 6.71 -8.72
CA LEU A 254 15.14 7.62 -8.72
C LEU A 254 14.87 8.90 -7.91
N SER A 255 13.67 9.48 -8.00
CA SER A 255 13.32 10.71 -7.27
C SER A 255 13.22 10.50 -5.75
N LEU A 256 12.93 9.28 -5.31
CA LEU A 256 12.80 8.93 -3.89
C LEU A 256 14.08 8.37 -3.28
N ASN A 257 15.24 8.48 -3.94
CA ASN A 257 16.50 7.85 -3.53
C ASN A 257 16.34 6.34 -3.29
N GLY A 258 15.60 5.67 -4.18
CA GLY A 258 15.35 4.24 -4.09
C GLY A 258 16.62 3.39 -4.16
N LEU A 259 17.68 3.89 -4.80
CA LEU A 259 19.00 3.25 -4.81
C LEU A 259 19.61 3.20 -3.40
N ASP A 260 19.58 4.30 -2.66
CA ASP A 260 20.10 4.36 -1.28
C ASP A 260 19.31 3.43 -0.35
N THR A 261 17.99 3.39 -0.52
CA THR A 261 17.12 2.47 0.21
C THR A 261 17.42 1.01 -0.15
N GLY A 262 17.72 0.74 -1.43
CA GLY A 262 18.20 -0.56 -1.91
C GLY A 262 19.54 -0.98 -1.27
N ALA A 263 20.45 -0.04 -1.04
CA ALA A 263 21.70 -0.31 -0.32
C ALA A 263 21.46 -0.64 1.16
N ALA A 264 20.54 0.05 1.83
CA ALA A 264 20.14 -0.29 3.19
C ALA A 264 19.53 -1.70 3.28
N LEU A 265 18.66 -2.05 2.34
CA LEU A 265 18.10 -3.41 2.22
C LEU A 265 19.21 -4.45 2.05
N ALA A 266 20.20 -4.19 1.19
CA ALA A 266 21.32 -5.10 0.95
C ALA A 266 22.14 -5.38 2.21
N TYR A 267 22.43 -4.34 2.99
CA TYR A 267 23.16 -4.46 4.26
C TYR A 267 22.43 -5.39 5.25
N TYR A 268 21.11 -5.20 5.44
CA TYR A 268 20.35 -6.05 6.35
C TYR A 268 20.11 -7.47 5.81
N MET A 269 19.99 -7.64 4.48
CA MET A 269 19.95 -8.96 3.85
C MET A 269 21.24 -9.74 4.13
N LEU A 270 22.40 -9.10 3.97
CA LEU A 270 23.69 -9.74 4.23
C LEU A 270 23.83 -10.15 5.69
N LEU A 271 23.42 -9.28 6.63
CA LEU A 271 23.48 -9.54 8.06
C LEU A 271 22.56 -10.70 8.47
N ALA A 272 21.40 -10.84 7.83
CA ALA A 272 20.46 -11.93 8.06
C ALA A 272 20.85 -13.25 7.40
N LEU A 273 21.62 -13.20 6.30
CA LEU A 273 21.94 -14.37 5.47
C LEU A 273 22.78 -15.43 6.20
N PHE A 274 23.92 -15.05 6.79
CA PHE A 274 24.80 -16.04 7.44
C PHE A 274 24.12 -16.74 8.63
N PRO A 275 23.46 -16.02 9.55
CA PRO A 275 22.76 -16.67 10.63
C PRO A 275 21.59 -17.55 10.19
N LEU A 276 20.90 -17.17 9.11
CA LEU A 276 19.84 -17.96 8.51
C LEU A 276 20.39 -19.28 7.94
N VAL A 277 21.49 -19.23 7.17
CA VAL A 277 22.14 -20.43 6.63
C VAL A 277 22.57 -21.36 7.77
N ALA A 278 23.16 -20.81 8.83
CA ALA A 278 23.50 -21.57 10.03
C ALA A 278 22.30 -22.27 10.65
N LEU A 279 21.17 -21.57 10.79
CA LEU A 279 19.96 -22.13 11.39
C LEU A 279 19.34 -23.24 10.53
N VAL A 280 19.32 -23.05 9.20
CA VAL A 280 18.85 -24.08 8.26
C VAL A 280 19.70 -25.34 8.36
N ILE A 281 21.03 -25.19 8.44
CA ILE A 281 21.96 -26.31 8.64
C ILE A 281 21.66 -27.04 9.96
N VAL A 282 21.58 -26.31 11.08
CA VAL A 282 21.32 -26.89 12.41
C VAL A 282 19.95 -27.57 12.45
N GLY A 283 18.92 -26.93 11.90
CA GLY A 283 17.56 -27.48 11.84
C GLY A 283 17.49 -28.76 11.02
N LEU A 284 18.10 -28.78 9.83
CA LEU A 284 18.14 -29.97 8.97
C LEU A 284 18.98 -31.09 9.58
N SER A 285 20.05 -30.77 10.32
CA SER A 285 20.94 -31.76 10.96
C SER A 285 20.27 -32.64 12.00
N SER A 286 19.07 -32.24 12.45
CA SER A 286 18.21 -33.04 13.34
C SER A 286 17.46 -34.15 12.61
N PHE A 287 17.34 -34.08 11.28
CA PHE A 287 16.53 -34.99 10.45
C PHE A 287 17.34 -35.71 9.36
N ILE A 288 18.46 -35.13 8.91
CA ILE A 288 19.28 -35.61 7.79
C ILE A 288 20.75 -35.65 8.23
N GLU A 289 21.54 -36.60 7.71
CA GLU A 289 22.98 -36.65 7.95
C GLU A 289 23.69 -35.34 7.55
N ALA A 290 24.60 -34.88 8.42
CA ALA A 290 25.30 -33.61 8.28
C ALA A 290 26.11 -33.49 6.98
N SER A 291 26.62 -34.61 6.45
CA SER A 291 27.36 -34.67 5.18
C SER A 291 26.49 -34.30 3.98
N VAL A 292 25.26 -34.82 3.91
CA VAL A 292 24.28 -34.56 2.85
C VAL A 292 23.80 -33.11 2.91
N ILE A 293 23.55 -32.60 4.12
CA ILE A 293 23.15 -31.20 4.31
C ILE A 293 24.28 -30.26 3.90
N ARG A 294 25.52 -30.56 4.27
CA ARG A 294 26.68 -29.73 3.91
C ARG A 294 26.83 -29.64 2.40
N SER A 295 26.77 -30.76 1.68
CA SER A 295 26.88 -30.75 0.21
C SER A 295 25.72 -30.03 -0.45
N THR A 296 24.48 -30.25 0.00
CA THR A 296 23.30 -29.59 -0.57
C THR A 296 23.30 -28.09 -0.28
N VAL A 297 23.59 -27.67 0.95
CA VAL A 297 23.64 -26.24 1.30
C VAL A 297 24.79 -25.54 0.59
N ALA A 298 25.97 -26.16 0.49
CA ALA A 298 27.08 -25.63 -0.29
C ALA A 298 26.69 -25.49 -1.77
N GLU A 299 26.09 -26.50 -2.39
CA GLU A 299 25.59 -26.39 -3.77
C GLU A 299 24.54 -25.30 -3.96
N VAL A 300 23.57 -25.18 -3.03
CA VAL A 300 22.55 -24.12 -3.06
C VAL A 300 23.22 -22.76 -3.03
N VAL A 301 24.10 -22.58 -2.08
CA VAL A 301 24.78 -21.31 -1.85
C VAL A 301 25.71 -20.96 -3.01
N VAL A 302 26.48 -21.92 -3.51
CA VAL A 302 27.39 -21.76 -4.65
C VAL A 302 26.61 -21.53 -5.94
N PHE A 303 25.46 -22.18 -6.10
CA PHE A 303 24.61 -21.95 -7.26
C PHE A 303 24.10 -20.52 -7.29
N TYR A 304 23.76 -19.91 -6.14
CA TYR A 304 23.36 -18.50 -6.06
C TYR A 304 24.53 -17.51 -6.00
N PHE A 305 25.70 -17.97 -5.59
CA PHE A 305 26.88 -17.16 -5.35
C PHE A 305 28.16 -17.87 -5.84
N PRO A 306 28.30 -18.13 -7.17
CA PRO A 306 29.36 -19.00 -7.71
C PRO A 306 30.77 -18.47 -7.46
N SER A 307 30.92 -17.15 -7.31
CA SER A 307 32.19 -16.49 -7.00
C SER A 307 32.45 -16.33 -5.49
N SER A 308 31.51 -16.76 -4.65
CA SER A 308 31.61 -16.72 -3.19
C SER A 308 31.70 -18.09 -2.55
N LYS A 309 31.97 -19.11 -3.38
CA LYS A 309 32.10 -20.51 -3.00
C LYS A 309 33.04 -20.71 -1.83
N ASP A 310 34.31 -20.33 -2.00
CA ASP A 310 35.34 -20.60 -1.00
C ASP A 310 35.03 -19.91 0.33
N PHE A 311 34.55 -18.66 0.28
CA PHE A 311 34.19 -17.89 1.48
C PHE A 311 32.95 -18.47 2.18
N LEU A 312 31.92 -18.92 1.45
CA LEU A 312 30.73 -19.49 2.07
C LEU A 312 30.94 -20.93 2.51
N GLU A 313 31.72 -21.75 1.80
CA GLU A 313 32.11 -23.09 2.25
C GLU A 313 32.92 -23.00 3.55
N GLU A 314 33.90 -22.08 3.64
CA GLU A 314 34.68 -21.87 4.87
C GLU A 314 33.81 -21.34 6.03
N ALA A 315 32.88 -20.42 5.75
CA ALA A 315 31.93 -19.94 6.75
C ALA A 315 30.98 -21.05 7.24
N ILE A 316 30.48 -21.90 6.32
CA ILE A 316 29.63 -23.06 6.64
C ILE A 316 30.41 -24.07 7.50
N ASP A 317 31.66 -24.34 7.15
CA ASP A 317 32.51 -25.28 7.87
C ASP A 317 32.74 -24.84 9.32
N HIS A 318 33.02 -23.56 9.55
CA HIS A 318 33.12 -22.99 10.89
C HIS A 318 31.79 -23.01 11.67
N LEU A 319 30.65 -22.94 10.98
CA LEU A 319 29.32 -23.01 11.63
C LEU A 319 29.00 -24.42 12.12
N PHE A 320 29.49 -25.47 11.45
CA PHE A 320 29.32 -26.86 11.89
C PHE A 320 30.15 -27.20 13.15
N GLU A 321 31.27 -26.50 13.37
CA GLU A 321 32.10 -26.68 14.57
C GLU A 321 31.56 -25.93 15.80
N ALA A 322 30.60 -25.02 15.59
CA ALA A 322 30.16 -24.08 16.60
C ALA A 322 29.13 -24.70 17.58
N ARG A 323 29.44 -24.65 18.89
CA ARG A 323 28.60 -25.17 20.01
C ARG A 323 27.25 -24.44 20.13
N LEU A 324 26.33 -25.02 20.91
CA LEU A 324 24.98 -24.49 21.27
C LEU A 324 24.92 -22.97 21.55
N PHE A 325 25.95 -22.40 22.16
CA PHE A 325 26.06 -20.96 22.46
C PHE A 325 26.22 -20.07 21.21
N ALA A 326 26.95 -20.55 20.20
CA ALA A 326 27.09 -19.85 18.92
C ALA A 326 25.77 -19.87 18.14
N SER A 327 24.98 -20.94 18.24
CA SER A 327 23.64 -21.01 17.66
C SER A 327 22.69 -19.98 18.26
N LEU A 328 22.75 -19.74 19.57
CA LEU A 328 21.95 -18.70 20.25
C LEU A 328 22.33 -17.29 19.78
N ILE A 329 23.63 -17.01 19.64
CA ILE A 329 24.13 -15.74 19.10
C ILE A 329 23.71 -15.57 17.63
N ALA A 330 23.80 -16.63 16.83
CA ALA A 330 23.33 -16.63 15.44
C ALA A 330 21.83 -16.33 15.37
N ILE A 331 21.00 -16.97 16.19
CA ILE A 331 19.55 -16.66 16.24
C ILE A 331 19.33 -15.18 16.57
N GLY A 332 20.04 -14.63 17.56
CA GLY A 332 19.95 -13.20 17.91
C GLY A 332 20.35 -12.28 16.75
N ALA A 333 21.45 -12.58 16.07
CA ALA A 333 21.92 -11.83 14.90
C ALA A 333 20.95 -11.95 13.71
N MET A 334 20.38 -13.13 13.48
CA MET A 334 19.37 -13.39 12.45
C MET A 334 18.14 -12.53 12.68
N LEU A 335 17.61 -12.55 13.90
CA LEU A 335 16.42 -11.77 14.27
C LEU A 335 16.69 -10.28 14.12
N PHE A 336 17.87 -9.81 14.52
CA PHE A 336 18.27 -8.42 14.33
C PHE A 336 18.34 -8.03 12.84
N GLY A 337 18.97 -8.86 12.01
CA GLY A 337 19.06 -8.64 10.57
C GLY A 337 17.70 -8.68 9.87
N ALA A 338 16.87 -9.68 10.19
CA ALA A 338 15.52 -9.82 9.66
C ALA A 338 14.61 -8.65 10.06
N GLN A 339 14.70 -8.20 11.32
CA GLN A 339 13.97 -7.03 11.79
C GLN A 339 14.43 -5.76 11.06
N GLY A 340 15.73 -5.57 10.87
CA GLY A 340 16.28 -4.45 10.11
C GLY A 340 15.85 -4.47 8.64
N LEU A 341 15.86 -5.64 8.02
CA LEU A 341 15.42 -5.85 6.63
C LEU A 341 13.95 -5.50 6.47
N PHE A 342 13.10 -6.00 7.38
CA PHE A 342 11.67 -5.68 7.40
C PHE A 342 11.44 -4.17 7.56
N MET A 343 12.10 -3.52 8.51
CA MET A 343 11.96 -2.07 8.70
C MET A 343 12.43 -1.25 7.50
N ALA A 344 13.52 -1.67 6.85
CA ALA A 344 14.00 -1.05 5.62
C ALA A 344 13.00 -1.23 4.47
N ALA A 345 12.46 -2.44 4.29
CA ALA A 345 11.45 -2.73 3.27
C ALA A 345 10.15 -1.98 3.52
N ASN A 346 9.64 -2.01 4.76
CA ASN A 346 8.43 -1.29 5.17
C ASN A 346 8.58 0.21 4.92
N ARG A 347 9.69 0.83 5.34
CA ARG A 347 9.94 2.25 5.06
C ARG A 347 10.08 2.53 3.57
N GLY A 348 10.81 1.71 2.84
CA GLY A 348 11.02 1.89 1.41
C GLY A 348 9.72 1.80 0.61
N VAL A 349 8.92 0.75 0.84
CA VAL A 349 7.64 0.56 0.15
C VAL A 349 6.65 1.66 0.54
N ASN A 350 6.47 1.96 1.82
CA ASN A 350 5.54 3.03 2.22
C ASN A 350 5.95 4.41 1.68
N ARG A 351 7.26 4.70 1.62
CA ARG A 351 7.77 5.91 0.97
C ARG A 351 7.45 5.95 -0.52
N VAL A 352 7.57 4.83 -1.22
CA VAL A 352 7.15 4.73 -2.63
C VAL A 352 5.66 5.02 -2.76
N PHE A 353 4.82 4.38 -1.94
CA PHE A 353 3.37 4.56 -1.94
C PHE A 353 2.86 5.89 -1.37
N ASP A 354 3.78 6.78 -0.96
CA ASP A 354 3.49 8.09 -0.38
C ASP A 354 2.58 8.01 0.86
N CYS A 355 2.87 7.05 1.74
CA CYS A 355 2.15 6.85 2.98
C CYS A 355 3.10 6.73 4.18
N ASP A 356 2.60 7.10 5.35
CA ASP A 356 3.36 6.99 6.59
C ASP A 356 3.64 5.50 6.91
N PRO A 357 4.91 5.13 7.13
CA PRO A 357 5.26 3.75 7.44
C PRO A 357 4.64 3.33 8.77
N ARG A 358 4.09 2.11 8.81
CA ARG A 358 3.54 1.54 10.05
C ARG A 358 4.60 1.48 11.14
N ARG A 359 4.28 1.93 12.35
CA ARG A 359 5.15 1.76 13.53
C ARG A 359 5.23 0.28 13.86
N MET A 360 6.38 -0.17 14.38
CA MET A 360 6.62 -1.60 14.63
C MET A 360 5.59 -2.25 15.58
N ILE A 361 4.96 -1.46 16.45
CA ILE A 361 3.91 -1.88 17.39
C ILE A 361 2.54 -2.05 16.67
N ASP A 362 2.31 -1.30 15.59
CA ASP A 362 1.09 -1.32 14.78
C ASP A 362 1.17 -2.31 13.60
N VAL A 363 2.33 -2.95 13.42
CA VAL A 363 2.49 -4.08 12.51
C VAL A 363 1.81 -5.29 13.15
N THR A 364 0.55 -5.52 12.81
CA THR A 364 -0.19 -6.72 13.23
C THR A 364 0.64 -7.98 12.95
N VAL A 365 0.54 -8.99 13.82
CA VAL A 365 1.14 -10.33 13.64
C VAL A 365 0.93 -10.89 12.22
N SER A 366 -0.17 -10.51 11.57
CA SER A 366 -0.46 -10.82 10.16
C SER A 366 0.54 -10.22 9.17
N THR A 367 0.94 -8.95 9.27
CA THR A 367 1.91 -8.31 8.37
C THR A 367 3.33 -8.84 8.57
N PHE A 368 3.73 -9.06 9.84
CA PHE A 368 5.00 -9.70 10.15
C PHE A 368 5.03 -11.15 9.67
N GLY A 369 3.94 -11.89 9.90
CA GLY A 369 3.74 -13.26 9.45
C GLY A 369 3.77 -13.39 7.93
N ILE A 370 3.21 -12.43 7.18
CA ILE A 370 3.21 -12.44 5.71
C ILE A 370 4.60 -12.17 5.13
N VAL A 371 5.39 -11.25 5.69
CA VAL A 371 6.76 -11.02 5.21
C VAL A 371 7.69 -12.16 5.62
N PHE A 372 7.55 -12.68 6.84
CA PHE A 372 8.27 -13.87 7.28
C PHE A 372 7.91 -15.08 6.43
N LEU A 373 6.63 -15.29 6.13
CA LEU A 373 6.14 -16.30 5.20
C LEU A 373 6.65 -16.03 3.78
N GLY A 374 6.75 -14.78 3.34
CA GLY A 374 7.31 -14.41 2.04
C GLY A 374 8.80 -14.75 1.92
N VAL A 375 9.60 -14.48 2.96
CA VAL A 375 11.00 -14.88 3.06
C VAL A 375 11.13 -16.41 3.13
N LEU A 376 10.30 -17.08 3.95
CA LEU A 376 10.29 -18.53 4.08
C LEU A 376 9.90 -19.22 2.76
N LEU A 377 8.87 -18.74 2.07
CA LEU A 377 8.43 -19.22 0.77
C LEU A 377 9.45 -18.90 -0.32
N PHE A 378 10.14 -17.76 -0.26
CA PHE A 378 11.25 -17.46 -1.16
C PHE A 378 12.41 -18.44 -0.96
N LEU A 379 12.81 -18.69 0.28
CA LEU A 379 13.84 -19.68 0.61
C LEU A 379 13.42 -21.11 0.24
N THR A 380 12.14 -21.44 0.39
CA THR A 380 11.57 -22.74 0.01
C THR A 380 11.49 -22.89 -1.51
N SER A 381 11.11 -21.83 -2.23
CA SER A 381 11.12 -21.76 -3.70
C SER A 381 12.53 -21.98 -4.24
N VAL A 382 13.50 -21.27 -3.67
CA VAL A 382 14.92 -21.41 -3.97
C VAL A 382 15.39 -22.83 -3.68
N GLY A 383 15.15 -23.36 -2.48
CA GLY A 383 15.50 -24.73 -2.09
C GLY A 383 14.89 -25.79 -3.01
N LEU A 384 13.61 -25.63 -3.37
CA LEU A 384 12.89 -26.54 -4.25
C LEU A 384 13.41 -26.51 -5.69
N THR A 385 13.76 -25.32 -6.20
CA THR A 385 14.43 -25.17 -7.51
C THR A 385 15.68 -26.04 -7.57
N ILE A 386 16.45 -26.04 -6.49
CA ILE A 386 17.76 -26.68 -6.42
C ILE A 386 17.61 -28.17 -6.23
N VAL A 387 16.75 -28.63 -5.32
CA VAL A 387 16.43 -30.06 -5.18
C VAL A 387 15.96 -30.62 -6.51
N LEU A 388 15.10 -29.90 -7.24
CA LEU A 388 14.61 -30.36 -8.54
C LEU A 388 15.70 -30.34 -9.62
N GLN A 389 16.54 -29.30 -9.71
CA GLN A 389 17.63 -29.24 -10.69
C GLN A 389 18.74 -30.26 -10.41
N VAL A 390 19.17 -30.41 -9.15
CA VAL A 390 20.17 -31.41 -8.74
C VAL A 390 19.62 -32.82 -8.95
N SER A 391 18.36 -33.08 -8.59
CA SER A 391 17.73 -34.40 -8.84
C SER A 391 17.66 -34.71 -10.34
N LEU A 392 17.35 -33.73 -11.19
CA LEU A 392 17.31 -33.91 -12.64
C LEU A 392 18.71 -34.16 -13.23
N ASN A 393 19.74 -33.44 -12.78
CA ASN A 393 21.11 -33.63 -13.24
C ASN A 393 21.70 -34.98 -12.77
N VAL A 394 21.41 -35.40 -11.53
CA VAL A 394 21.80 -36.73 -11.01
C VAL A 394 21.08 -37.87 -11.75
N LEU A 395 19.82 -37.65 -12.17
CA LEU A 395 19.10 -38.60 -13.02
C LEU A 395 19.67 -38.67 -14.45
N GLU A 396 20.22 -37.58 -14.99
CA GLU A 396 20.92 -37.57 -16.29
C GLU A 396 22.29 -38.28 -16.23
N ASP A 397 23.00 -38.20 -15.10
CA ASP A 397 24.34 -38.80 -14.90
C ASP A 397 24.33 -40.25 -14.38
N LEU A 398 23.19 -40.78 -13.93
CA LEU A 398 23.08 -42.20 -13.55
C LEU A 398 23.09 -43.08 -14.81
N PRO A 399 24.00 -44.06 -14.95
CA PRO A 399 23.99 -45.00 -16.05
C PRO A 399 22.74 -45.87 -15.94
N THR A 400 21.68 -45.48 -16.66
CA THR A 400 20.43 -46.21 -16.92
C THR A 400 20.18 -47.38 -15.96
N VAL A 401 19.92 -47.10 -14.68
CA VAL A 401 19.36 -48.13 -13.79
C VAL A 401 17.87 -48.20 -14.08
N GLY A 402 17.55 -48.82 -15.22
CA GLY A 402 16.32 -49.60 -15.47
C GLY A 402 14.94 -48.98 -15.27
N VAL A 403 14.80 -47.70 -14.91
CA VAL A 403 13.48 -47.04 -14.83
C VAL A 403 13.33 -46.15 -16.06
N PRO A 404 12.59 -46.57 -17.10
CA PRO A 404 12.21 -45.67 -18.19
C PRO A 404 11.20 -44.68 -17.62
N LEU A 405 11.68 -43.60 -17.02
CA LEU A 405 10.91 -42.37 -16.99
C LEU A 405 10.64 -42.04 -18.45
N ASP A 406 9.36 -42.03 -18.85
CA ASP A 406 9.02 -41.62 -20.20
C ASP A 406 9.59 -40.21 -20.45
N GLU A 407 9.97 -39.92 -21.69
CA GLU A 407 10.51 -38.60 -22.05
C GLU A 407 9.55 -37.47 -21.65
N PHE A 408 8.26 -37.80 -21.52
CA PHE A 408 7.19 -36.93 -21.04
C PHE A 408 7.32 -36.56 -19.54
N LEU A 409 7.52 -37.50 -18.61
CA LEU A 409 7.73 -37.25 -17.18
C LEU A 409 9.01 -36.45 -16.95
N PHE A 410 10.07 -36.72 -17.74
CA PHE A 410 11.30 -35.93 -17.67
C PHE A 410 11.07 -34.47 -18.10
N LEU A 411 10.34 -34.26 -19.21
CA LEU A 411 9.95 -32.92 -19.66
C LEU A 411 9.06 -32.21 -18.63
N VAL A 412 8.08 -32.91 -18.06
CA VAL A 412 7.18 -32.39 -17.00
C VAL A 412 7.98 -31.98 -15.77
N ALA A 413 8.91 -32.81 -15.31
CA ALA A 413 9.76 -32.52 -14.16
C ALA A 413 10.68 -31.31 -14.44
N LYS A 414 11.23 -31.20 -15.65
CA LYS A 414 12.06 -30.06 -16.08
C LYS A 414 11.25 -28.76 -16.12
N VAL A 415 10.05 -28.78 -16.70
CA VAL A 415 9.15 -27.61 -16.72
C VAL A 415 8.72 -27.24 -15.30
N ALA A 416 8.37 -28.22 -14.46
CA ALA A 416 7.99 -27.99 -13.08
C ALA A 416 9.14 -27.39 -12.25
N SER A 417 10.39 -27.76 -12.52
CA SER A 417 11.58 -27.23 -11.83
C SER A 417 11.81 -25.74 -12.06
N VAL A 418 11.37 -25.19 -13.19
CA VAL A 418 11.50 -23.76 -13.53
C VAL A 418 10.23 -22.99 -13.20
N LEU A 419 9.07 -23.59 -13.47
CA LEU A 419 7.78 -22.93 -13.30
C LEU A 419 7.37 -22.81 -11.83
N THR A 420 7.62 -23.85 -11.02
CA THR A 420 7.23 -23.84 -9.60
C THR A 420 7.90 -22.70 -8.83
N PRO A 421 9.22 -22.49 -8.94
CA PRO A 421 9.88 -21.40 -8.23
C PRO A 421 9.44 -20.01 -8.69
N PHE A 422 9.23 -19.86 -10.00
CA PHE A 422 8.72 -18.63 -10.61
C PHE A 422 7.34 -18.28 -10.03
N LEU A 423 6.43 -19.25 -9.96
CA LEU A 423 5.08 -19.04 -9.43
C LEU A 423 5.11 -18.70 -7.94
N ILE A 424 5.94 -19.38 -7.14
CA ILE A 424 6.07 -19.06 -5.72
C ILE A 424 6.62 -17.64 -5.55
N ALA A 425 7.66 -17.27 -6.31
CA ALA A 425 8.20 -15.91 -6.27
C ALA A 425 7.14 -14.87 -6.66
N ALA A 426 6.32 -15.16 -7.68
CA ALA A 426 5.22 -14.28 -8.10
C ALA A 426 4.21 -14.09 -6.97
N ILE A 427 3.74 -15.17 -6.36
CA ILE A 427 2.81 -15.10 -5.24
C ILE A 427 3.41 -14.26 -4.10
N VAL A 428 4.69 -14.47 -3.77
CA VAL A 428 5.37 -13.70 -2.71
C VAL A 428 5.38 -12.21 -3.04
N PHE A 429 5.83 -11.79 -4.23
CA PHE A 429 5.84 -10.37 -4.59
C PHE A 429 4.43 -9.77 -4.61
N ILE A 430 3.43 -10.49 -5.14
CA ILE A 430 2.03 -10.03 -5.17
C ILE A 430 1.51 -9.78 -3.76
N VAL A 431 1.69 -10.76 -2.87
CA VAL A 431 1.24 -10.68 -1.48
C VAL A 431 1.96 -9.54 -0.76
N VAL A 432 3.28 -9.41 -0.94
CA VAL A 432 4.05 -8.33 -0.32
C VAL A 432 3.56 -6.96 -0.82
N TYR A 433 3.38 -6.76 -2.12
CA TYR A 433 2.89 -5.47 -2.64
C TYR A 433 1.43 -5.19 -2.30
N ARG A 434 0.64 -6.21 -1.97
CA ARG A 434 -0.75 -6.04 -1.53
C ARG A 434 -0.86 -5.60 -0.07
N TYR A 435 -0.03 -6.14 0.81
CA TYR A 435 -0.19 -6.03 2.27
C TYR A 435 0.89 -5.23 2.98
N LEU A 436 2.07 -5.05 2.38
CA LEU A 436 3.15 -4.26 2.98
C LEU A 436 2.87 -2.74 2.94
N PRO A 437 2.27 -2.16 1.88
CA PRO A 437 1.92 -0.74 1.88
C PRO A 437 0.81 -0.43 2.90
N ASN A 438 0.88 0.73 3.53
CA ASN A 438 -0.14 1.28 4.42
C ASN A 438 -1.26 1.98 3.62
N ARG A 439 -1.69 1.35 2.52
CA ARG A 439 -2.72 1.82 1.61
C ARG A 439 -3.42 0.60 1.03
N GLU A 440 -4.72 0.72 0.75
CA GLU A 440 -5.43 -0.33 0.03
C GLU A 440 -4.98 -0.38 -1.43
N VAL A 441 -4.47 -1.54 -1.86
CA VAL A 441 -3.99 -1.80 -3.22
C VAL A 441 -4.90 -2.86 -3.86
N ALA A 442 -5.40 -2.64 -5.07
CA ALA A 442 -6.22 -3.65 -5.74
C ALA A 442 -5.38 -4.90 -6.06
N TRP A 443 -6.00 -6.09 -5.96
CA TRP A 443 -5.35 -7.36 -6.33
C TRP A 443 -4.83 -7.36 -7.76
N SER A 444 -5.54 -6.67 -8.64
CA SER A 444 -5.24 -6.57 -10.05
C SER A 444 -3.93 -5.78 -10.29
N ASP A 445 -3.62 -4.78 -9.47
CA ASP A 445 -2.42 -3.95 -9.58
C ASP A 445 -1.22 -4.63 -8.92
N ALA A 446 -1.45 -5.24 -7.75
CA ALA A 446 -0.45 -6.07 -7.08
C ALA A 446 -0.02 -7.26 -7.97
N THR A 447 -0.97 -7.87 -8.69
CA THR A 447 -0.68 -8.95 -9.66
C THR A 447 0.21 -8.46 -10.80
N PHE A 448 -0.10 -7.30 -11.39
CA PHE A 448 0.69 -6.74 -12.48
C PHE A 448 2.11 -6.38 -12.01
N GLY A 449 2.23 -5.65 -10.90
CA GLY A 449 3.52 -5.29 -10.32
C GLY A 449 4.33 -6.51 -9.90
N GLY A 450 3.70 -7.50 -9.27
CA GLY A 450 4.34 -8.74 -8.83
C GLY A 450 4.90 -9.58 -9.99
N ILE A 451 4.10 -9.83 -11.05
CA ILE A 451 4.54 -10.60 -12.21
C ILE A 451 5.72 -9.92 -12.93
N VAL A 452 5.61 -8.61 -13.19
CA VAL A 452 6.68 -7.86 -13.86
C VAL A 452 7.95 -7.86 -13.00
N THR A 453 7.80 -7.74 -11.67
CA THR A 453 8.94 -7.83 -10.75
C THR A 453 9.62 -9.18 -10.83
N VAL A 454 8.89 -10.30 -10.81
CA VAL A 454 9.51 -11.62 -10.93
C VAL A 454 10.28 -11.76 -12.22
N ILE A 455 9.71 -11.33 -13.35
CA ILE A 455 10.38 -11.40 -14.65
C ILE A 455 11.71 -10.63 -14.61
N ILE A 456 11.71 -9.42 -14.06
CA ILE A 456 12.91 -8.60 -13.91
C ILE A 456 13.90 -9.24 -12.92
N PHE A 457 13.39 -9.82 -11.83
CA PHE A 457 14.20 -10.48 -10.81
C PHE A 457 14.89 -11.74 -11.36
N GLU A 458 14.19 -12.57 -12.14
CA GLU A 458 14.79 -13.70 -12.86
C GLU A 458 15.84 -13.24 -13.87
N LEU A 459 15.53 -12.22 -14.67
CA LEU A 459 16.48 -11.67 -15.63
C LEU A 459 17.73 -11.09 -14.95
N ALA A 460 17.54 -10.42 -13.81
CA ALA A 460 18.62 -9.89 -12.98
C ALA A 460 19.48 -11.02 -12.40
N LYS A 461 18.86 -12.12 -11.92
CA LYS A 461 19.59 -13.33 -11.48
C LYS A 461 20.51 -13.85 -12.58
N TYR A 462 19.98 -14.14 -13.76
CA TYR A 462 20.77 -14.66 -14.89
C TYR A 462 21.88 -13.69 -15.30
N SER A 463 21.57 -12.39 -15.36
CA SER A 463 22.56 -11.35 -15.70
C SER A 463 23.68 -11.25 -14.67
N PHE A 464 23.34 -11.37 -13.39
CA PHE A 464 24.32 -11.36 -12.30
C PHE A 464 25.20 -12.61 -12.33
N PHE A 465 24.65 -13.80 -12.58
CA PHE A 465 25.46 -15.02 -12.72
C PHE A 465 26.47 -14.92 -13.85
N TRP A 466 26.03 -14.41 -15.00
CA TRP A 466 26.92 -14.18 -16.13
C TRP A 466 28.04 -13.19 -15.77
N PHE A 467 27.70 -12.07 -15.14
CA PHE A 467 28.67 -11.08 -14.66
C PHE A 467 29.65 -11.66 -13.62
N ALA A 468 29.15 -12.40 -12.64
CA ALA A 468 29.93 -13.01 -11.56
C ALA A 468 30.92 -14.05 -12.11
N ASN A 469 30.50 -14.88 -13.07
CA ASN A 469 31.39 -15.84 -13.74
C ASN A 469 32.56 -15.15 -14.45
N ILE A 470 32.30 -14.04 -15.16
CA ILE A 470 33.35 -13.26 -15.82
C ILE A 470 34.27 -12.60 -14.79
N ALA A 471 33.71 -12.03 -13.72
CA ALA A 471 34.46 -11.39 -12.65
C ALA A 471 35.39 -12.39 -11.94
N SER A 472 34.90 -13.60 -11.65
CA SER A 472 35.67 -14.70 -11.05
C SER A 472 36.89 -15.07 -11.90
N GLN A 473 36.70 -15.29 -13.21
CA GLN A 473 37.78 -15.66 -14.13
C GLN A 473 38.87 -14.59 -14.29
N ARG A 474 38.58 -13.33 -13.97
CA ARG A 474 39.51 -12.19 -14.10
C ARG A 474 40.08 -11.70 -12.76
N SER A 475 39.66 -12.29 -11.64
CA SER A 475 39.99 -11.83 -10.29
C SER A 475 41.37 -12.33 -9.81
N LEU A 476 42.44 -11.73 -10.33
CA LEU A 476 43.80 -11.90 -9.77
C LEU A 476 44.13 -10.90 -8.62
N LEU A 477 43.24 -9.98 -8.25
CA LEU A 477 43.59 -8.83 -7.39
C LEU A 477 42.96 -8.80 -5.98
N TYR A 478 41.87 -9.52 -5.68
CA TYR A 478 41.12 -9.32 -4.41
C TYR A 478 40.71 -10.59 -3.64
N GLY A 479 41.01 -11.81 -4.12
CA GLY A 479 40.78 -13.05 -3.35
C GLY A 479 39.35 -13.18 -2.77
N SER A 480 39.24 -13.65 -1.52
CA SER A 480 37.97 -13.84 -0.79
C SER A 480 37.15 -12.56 -0.54
N VAL A 481 37.76 -11.38 -0.61
CA VAL A 481 37.04 -10.09 -0.49
C VAL A 481 36.11 -9.85 -1.69
N SER A 482 36.49 -10.35 -2.87
CA SER A 482 35.70 -10.25 -4.10
C SER A 482 34.31 -10.90 -3.94
N SER A 483 34.26 -12.02 -3.21
CA SER A 483 33.06 -12.78 -2.90
C SER A 483 32.05 -11.96 -2.09
N VAL A 484 32.52 -11.22 -1.08
CA VAL A 484 31.68 -10.35 -0.25
C VAL A 484 31.16 -9.17 -1.05
N ILE A 485 32.00 -8.56 -1.88
CA ILE A 485 31.61 -7.45 -2.75
C ILE A 485 30.54 -7.88 -3.75
N LEU A 486 30.72 -9.03 -4.41
CA LEU A 486 29.74 -9.57 -5.35
C LEU A 486 28.40 -9.87 -4.65
N LEU A 487 28.44 -10.41 -3.44
CA LEU A 487 27.26 -10.66 -2.64
C LEU A 487 26.52 -9.36 -2.28
N LEU A 488 27.26 -8.30 -1.88
CA LEU A 488 26.69 -6.97 -1.64
C LEU A 488 26.03 -6.39 -2.90
N VAL A 489 26.69 -6.51 -4.05
CA VAL A 489 26.15 -6.05 -5.34
C VAL A 489 24.87 -6.80 -5.69
N TRP A 490 24.85 -8.13 -5.51
CA TRP A 490 23.64 -8.93 -5.73
C TRP A 490 22.48 -8.49 -4.84
N SER A 491 22.72 -8.39 -3.53
CA SER A 491 21.70 -7.98 -2.57
C SER A 491 21.21 -6.55 -2.85
N HIS A 492 22.07 -5.67 -3.35
CA HIS A 492 21.69 -4.33 -3.80
C HIS A 492 20.78 -4.37 -5.01
N VAL A 493 21.12 -5.14 -6.05
CA VAL A 493 20.28 -5.33 -7.23
C VAL A 493 18.91 -5.91 -6.82
N ALA A 494 18.89 -6.92 -5.96
CA ALA A 494 17.66 -7.50 -5.44
C ALA A 494 16.78 -6.48 -4.71
N GLY A 495 17.37 -5.65 -3.84
CA GLY A 495 16.67 -4.59 -3.12
C GLY A 495 16.10 -3.51 -4.04
N VAL A 496 16.86 -3.12 -5.07
CA VAL A 496 16.42 -2.14 -6.08
C VAL A 496 15.29 -2.71 -6.94
N THR A 497 15.38 -3.97 -7.38
CA THR A 497 14.31 -4.65 -8.12
C THR A 497 13.02 -4.74 -7.31
N PHE A 498 13.13 -5.04 -6.02
CA PHE A 498 11.99 -5.04 -5.10
C PHE A 498 11.31 -3.66 -4.99
N LEU A 499 12.08 -2.59 -4.81
CA LEU A 499 11.52 -1.24 -4.72
C LEU A 499 10.95 -0.76 -6.06
N TYR A 500 11.57 -1.14 -7.18
CA TYR A 500 11.03 -0.88 -8.52
C TYR A 500 9.65 -1.53 -8.71
N GLY A 501 9.47 -2.77 -8.26
CA GLY A 501 8.18 -3.47 -8.31
C GLY A 501 7.09 -2.79 -7.49
N ALA A 502 7.45 -2.28 -6.31
CA ALA A 502 6.55 -1.47 -5.50
C ALA A 502 6.15 -0.17 -6.23
N ALA A 503 7.11 0.52 -6.86
CA ALA A 503 6.84 1.73 -7.64
C ALA A 503 5.94 1.46 -8.84
N LEU A 504 6.18 0.34 -9.54
CA LEU A 504 5.34 -0.10 -10.64
C LEU A 504 3.91 -0.39 -10.19
N THR A 505 3.74 -1.01 -9.03
CA THR A 505 2.42 -1.29 -8.45
C THR A 505 1.66 0.01 -8.16
N LYS A 506 2.34 1.02 -7.59
CA LYS A 506 1.76 2.35 -7.37
C LYS A 506 1.36 3.02 -8.68
N GLU A 507 2.26 3.10 -9.64
CA GLU A 507 1.97 3.77 -10.93
C GLU A 507 0.88 3.02 -11.71
N ALA A 508 0.83 1.70 -11.62
CA ALA A 508 -0.26 0.90 -12.17
C ALA A 508 -1.60 1.29 -11.53
N SER A 509 -1.66 1.41 -10.20
CA SER A 509 -2.90 1.84 -9.52
C SER A 509 -3.35 3.26 -9.88
N ASN A 510 -2.42 4.12 -10.30
CA ASN A 510 -2.74 5.49 -10.72
C ASN A 510 -3.19 5.57 -12.18
N LEU A 511 -2.60 4.74 -13.05
CA LEU A 511 -2.75 4.83 -14.51
C LEU A 511 -3.76 3.83 -15.09
N ARG A 512 -4.12 2.79 -14.35
CA ARG A 512 -5.07 1.79 -14.83
C ARG A 512 -6.46 2.44 -15.00
N PRO A 513 -7.08 2.30 -16.19
CA PRO A 513 -8.39 2.87 -16.48
C PRO A 513 -9.52 2.12 -15.77
#